data_AF-A0A8H9LCZ7-F1
#
_entry.id   AF-A0A8H9LCZ7-F1
#
_cell.length_a   1.000
_cell.length_b   1.000
_cell.length_c   1.000
_cell.angle_alpha   90.00
_cell.angle_beta   90.00
_cell.angle_gamma   90.00
#
_symmetry.space_group_name_H-M   'P 1'
#
loop_
_entity.id
_entity.type
_entity.pdbx_description
1 polymer ?
#
loop_
_entity_poly.entity_id
_entity_poly.type
_entity_poly.pdbx_seq_one_letter_code
_entity_poly.pdbx_strand_id
1 'polypeptide(L)' 'MRESGELDPGADPRELSVAVIAALQGGYLLAETMQGERPLMVALDMALGQVKGHVRTCAPA' A
#
# COMPACT_ATOMS: atom_id res chain seq x y z
N MET A 1 -1.92 5.21 12.87
CA MET A 1 -1.28 3.92 12.53
C MET A 1 -0.42 3.34 13.64
N ARG A 2 0.86 3.73 13.89
CA ARG A 2 1.65 3.12 14.99
C ARG A 2 1.06 3.40 16.37
N GLU A 3 0.83 4.66 16.69
CA GLU A 3 0.33 5.09 18.01
C GLU A 3 -1.14 4.69 18.25
N SER A 4 -1.86 4.41 17.17
CA SER A 4 -3.28 4.04 17.18
C SER A 4 -3.51 2.53 17.30
N GLY A 5 -2.45 1.71 17.22
CA GLY A 5 -2.55 0.25 17.33
C GLY A 5 -3.31 -0.43 16.18
N GLU A 6 -3.48 0.25 15.05
CA GLU A 6 -4.30 -0.18 13.91
C GLU A 6 -3.61 -1.25 13.04
N LEU A 7 -2.29 -1.41 13.19
CA LEU A 7 -1.48 -2.34 12.42
C LEU A 7 -1.00 -3.50 13.30
N ASP A 8 -0.72 -4.63 12.66
CA ASP A 8 -0.15 -5.80 13.32
C ASP A 8 1.19 -5.44 14.00
N PRO A 9 1.54 -6.09 15.13
CA PRO A 9 2.78 -5.79 15.87
C PRO A 9 4.07 -5.98 15.04
N GLY A 10 4.03 -6.86 14.03
CA GLY A 10 5.14 -7.11 13.11
C GLY A 10 5.17 -6.17 11.90
N ALA A 11 4.15 -5.33 11.71
CA ALA A 11 4.10 -4.42 10.59
C ALA A 11 4.92 -3.16 10.87
N ASP A 12 5.84 -2.82 9.97
CA ASP A 12 6.55 -1.55 10.01
C ASP A 12 5.84 -0.52 9.10
N PRO A 13 5.13 0.48 9.64
CA PRO A 13 4.46 1.48 8.79
C PRO A 13 5.39 2.41 8.02
N ARG A 14 6.68 2.52 8.37
CA ARG A 14 7.66 3.21 7.51
C ARG A 14 7.88 2.39 6.25
N GLU A 15 8.05 1.08 6.36
CA GLU A 15 8.17 0.19 5.20
C GLU A 15 6.90 0.19 4.35
N LEU A 16 5.72 0.10 4.99
CA LEU A 16 4.43 0.20 4.29
C LEU A 16 4.28 1.55 3.55
N SER A 17 4.71 2.64 4.17
CA SER A 17 4.68 3.97 3.54
C SER A 17 5.60 4.03 2.32
N VAL A 18 6.83 3.50 2.44
CA VAL A 18 7.77 3.41 1.32
C VAL A 18 7.20 2.56 0.19
N ALA A 19 6.56 1.43 0.51
CA ALA A 19 5.93 0.58 -0.50
C ALA A 19 4.84 1.31 -1.29
N VAL A 20 3.97 2.07 -0.62
CA VAL A 20 2.91 2.86 -1.29
C VAL A 20 3.51 3.95 -2.19
N ILE A 21 4.51 4.68 -1.71
CA ILE A 21 5.17 5.74 -2.48
C ILE A 21 5.99 5.17 -3.66
N ALA A 22 6.60 4.00 -3.50
CA ALA A 22 7.29 3.30 -4.58
C ALA A 22 6.30 2.82 -5.66
N ALA A 23 5.15 2.26 -5.25
CA ALA A 23 4.10 1.84 -6.17
C ALA A 23 3.51 3.02 -6.95
N LEU A 24 3.28 4.16 -6.30
CA LEU A 24 2.82 5.38 -6.96
C LEU A 24 3.83 5.85 -8.01
N GLN A 25 5.11 5.98 -7.65
CA GLN A 25 6.14 6.49 -8.55
C GLN A 25 6.42 5.52 -9.70
N GLY A 26 6.58 4.22 -9.41
CA GLY A 26 6.82 3.20 -10.43
C GLY A 26 5.60 2.97 -11.33
N GLY A 27 4.40 2.98 -10.75
CA GLY A 27 3.14 2.86 -11.48
C GLY A 27 2.91 4.04 -12.41
N TYR A 28 3.22 5.27 -11.99
CA TYR A 28 3.12 6.46 -12.83
C TYR A 28 4.12 6.41 -13.99
N LEU A 29 5.38 6.02 -13.72
CA LEU A 29 6.38 5.83 -14.77
C LEU A 29 5.91 4.81 -15.82
N LEU A 30 5.30 3.70 -15.38
CA LEU A 30 4.76 2.69 -16.30
C LEU A 30 3.53 3.21 -17.06
N ALA A 31 2.66 3.97 -16.42
CA ALA A 31 1.50 4.55 -17.08
C ALA A 31 1.91 5.52 -18.20
N GLU A 32 2.93 6.34 -17.96
CA GLU A 32 3.47 7.26 -18.96
C GLU A 32 4.14 6.50 -20.12
N THR A 33 4.94 5.48 -19.82
CA THR A 33 5.63 4.69 -20.86
C THR A 33 4.67 3.84 -21.71
N MET A 34 3.57 3.37 -21.12
CA MET A 34 2.57 2.55 -21.80
C MET A 34 1.39 3.36 -22.33
N GLN A 35 1.36 4.68 -22.12
CA GLN A 35 0.29 5.59 -22.52
C GLN A 35 -1.10 5.10 -22.07
N GLY A 36 -1.20 4.70 -20.80
CA GLY A 36 -2.44 4.20 -20.22
C GLY A 36 -2.38 4.10 -18.70
N GLU A 37 -3.51 4.32 -18.04
CA GLU A 37 -3.61 4.41 -16.58
C GLU A 37 -3.52 3.06 -15.85
N ARG A 38 -3.72 1.96 -16.57
CA ARG A 38 -3.85 0.63 -15.98
C ARG A 38 -2.64 0.16 -15.14
N PRO A 39 -1.37 0.42 -15.54
CA PRO A 39 -0.21 0.05 -14.72
C PRO A 39 -0.20 0.74 -13.36
N LEU A 40 -0.58 2.02 -13.30
CA LEU A 40 -0.68 2.75 -12.04
C LEU A 40 -1.76 2.18 -11.14
N MET A 41 -2.94 1.87 -11.69
CA MET A 41 -4.03 1.26 -10.93
C MET A 41 -3.60 -0.07 -10.30
N VAL A 42 -2.99 -0.96 -11.09
CA VAL A 42 -2.54 -2.27 -10.60
C VAL A 42 -1.48 -2.11 -9.51
N ALA A 43 -0.50 -1.23 -9.70
CA ALA A 43 0.55 -0.99 -8.71
C ALA A 43 -0.03 -0.47 -7.38
N LEU A 44 -0.97 0.47 -7.45
CA LEU A 44 -1.58 1.04 -6.25
C LEU A 44 -2.49 0.05 -5.53
N ASP A 45 -3.28 -0.74 -6.26
CA ASP A 45 -4.11 -1.82 -5.69
C ASP A 45 -3.26 -2.84 -4.94
N MET A 46 -2.11 -3.22 -5.51
CA MET A 46 -1.17 -4.14 -4.84
C MET A 46 -0.59 -3.55 -3.56
N ALA A 47 -0.18 -2.28 -3.57
CA ALA A 47 0.38 -1.62 -2.39
C ALA A 47 -0.67 -1.43 -1.28
N LEU A 48 -1.89 -1.04 -1.64
CA LEU A 48 -3.00 -0.92 -0.68
C LEU A 48 -3.43 -2.29 -0.14
N GLY A 49 -3.40 -3.34 -0.97
CA GLY A 49 -3.60 -4.72 -0.53
C GLY A 49 -2.57 -5.15 0.50
N GLN A 50 -1.30 -4.78 0.32
CA GLN A 50 -0.24 -4.98 1.32
C GLN A 50 -0.54 -4.26 2.64
N VAL A 51 -0.93 -2.98 2.60
CA VAL A 51 -1.33 -2.26 3.82
C VAL A 51 -2.50 -2.96 4.50
N LYS A 52 -3.56 -3.29 3.75
CA LYS A 52 -4.76 -3.94 4.27
C LYS A 52 -4.46 -5.29 4.93
N GLY A 53 -3.50 -6.05 4.38
CA GLY A 53 -3.07 -7.33 4.95
C GLY A 53 -2.43 -7.20 6.34
N HIS A 54 -1.99 -6.01 6.73
CA HIS A 54 -1.37 -5.72 8.03
C HIS A 54 -2.29 -4.91 8.96
N VAL A 55 -3.51 -4.57 8.53
CA VAL A 55 -4.47 -3.87 9.37
C VAL A 55 -5.11 -4.88 10.33
N ARG A 56 -5.07 -4.57 11.61
CA ARG A 56 -5.76 -5.36 12.63
C ARG A 56 -7.26 -5.17 12.46
N THR A 57 -7.95 -6.23 12.05
CA THR A 57 -9.40 -6.31 12.22
C THR A 57 -9.68 -6.65 13.67
N CYS A 58 -10.15 -5.68 14.46
CA CYS A 58 -10.74 -5.97 15.76
C CYS A 58 -11.94 -6.90 15.54
N ALA A 59 -11.89 -8.15 16.02
CA ALA A 59 -13.06 -9.00 16.08
C ALA A 59 -14.03 -8.41 17.14
N PRO A 60 -15.34 -8.28 16.86
CA PRO A 60 -16.28 -7.79 17.85
C PRO A 60 -16.34 -8.76 19.03
N ALA A 61 -16.20 -8.21 20.25
CA ALA A 61 -16.40 -8.91 21.52
C ALA A 61 -17.89 -9.17 21.79
#